data_AF-A0A176T5B7-F1
#
_entry.id   AF-A0A176T5B7-F1
#
_cell.length_a   1.000
_cell.length_b   1.000
_cell.length_c   1.000
_cell.angle_alpha   90.00
_cell.angle_beta   90.00
_cell.angle_gamma   90.00
#
_symmetry.space_group_name_H-M   'P 1'
#
loop_
_entity.id
_entity.type
_entity.pdbx_description
1 polymer ?
#
loop_
_entity_poly.entity_id
_entity_poly.type
_entity_poly.pdbx_seq_one_letter_code
_entity_poly.pdbx_strand_id
1 'polypeptide(L)'
;MQVVKKVWIDTYTELGGEDFVKIIAPREMVLVGGTNLNPSGTRTLGFAEGGKNIVLFETDLVDVKNKSQVTRFIQTIQHEYTHILNQQVRYDEEAFKQITPSGYTAQWFNPANEEERFDIANSLGFITDYARLNEGEDFAEMVETILTNNAEDYQEIIDNIKAKIISNAVSTALSNLDSDATQAEIDAATQGATITATPQADNAVALIKAKEAIVAEYFKKSFNIDLYELQKLATDNILEAIK
;
A
#
# COMPACT_ATOMS: atom_id res chain seq x y z
N MET A 1 5.65 -5.93 21.77
CA MET A 1 4.50 -6.88 21.76
C MET A 1 3.16 -6.26 22.14
N GLN A 2 3.06 -5.34 23.11
CA GLN A 2 1.76 -4.73 23.45
C GLN A 2 1.14 -3.94 22.28
N VAL A 3 1.95 -3.14 21.58
CA VAL A 3 1.54 -2.41 20.35
C VAL A 3 1.03 -3.37 19.27
N VAL A 4 1.79 -4.44 18.99
CA VAL A 4 1.40 -5.47 18.01
C VAL A 4 0.05 -6.11 18.36
N LYS A 5 -0.13 -6.51 19.62
CA LYS A 5 -1.40 -7.09 20.06
C LYS A 5 -2.55 -6.10 19.87
N LYS A 6 -2.39 -4.85 20.30
CA LYS A 6 -3.45 -3.84 20.26
C LYS A 6 -3.83 -3.43 18.83
N VAL A 7 -2.82 -3.18 17.99
CA VAL A 7 -3.04 -2.65 16.64
C VAL A 7 -3.47 -3.73 15.65
N TRP A 8 -2.97 -4.96 15.81
CA TRP A 8 -3.28 -6.05 14.89
C TRP A 8 -4.28 -7.04 15.49
N ILE A 9 -3.91 -7.78 16.53
CA ILE A 9 -4.74 -8.87 17.07
C ILE A 9 -6.09 -8.36 17.57
N ASP A 10 -6.11 -7.30 18.37
CA ASP A 10 -7.34 -6.81 19.01
C ASP A 10 -8.29 -6.19 17.98
N THR A 11 -7.76 -5.46 16.99
CA THR A 11 -8.51 -4.88 15.87
C THR A 11 -9.30 -5.95 15.10
N TYR A 12 -8.65 -7.04 14.70
CA TYR A 12 -9.32 -8.13 13.99
C TYR A 12 -10.24 -8.96 14.89
N THR A 13 -9.91 -9.08 16.19
CA THR A 13 -10.73 -9.79 17.17
C THR A 13 -12.06 -9.07 17.42
N GLU A 14 -12.04 -7.74 17.47
CA GLU A 14 -13.24 -6.94 17.75
C GLU A 14 -14.30 -7.05 16.64
N LEU A 15 -13.87 -7.10 15.37
CA LEU A 15 -14.79 -7.19 14.23
C LEU A 15 -15.02 -8.61 13.73
N GLY A 16 -14.00 -9.46 13.73
CA GLY A 16 -14.08 -10.86 13.29
C GLY A 16 -14.57 -11.82 14.39
N GLY A 17 -14.59 -11.38 15.64
CA GLY A 17 -14.88 -12.20 16.81
C GLY A 17 -13.63 -12.88 17.41
N GLU A 18 -13.78 -13.38 18.64
CA GLU A 18 -12.66 -13.95 19.44
C GLU A 18 -11.86 -15.04 18.74
N ASP A 19 -12.49 -15.82 17.86
CA ASP A 19 -11.86 -16.96 17.22
C ASP A 19 -11.24 -16.62 15.86
N PHE A 20 -11.51 -15.43 15.29
CA PHE A 20 -11.01 -15.04 13.97
C PHE A 20 -9.48 -15.09 13.92
N VAL A 21 -8.84 -14.34 14.82
CA VAL A 21 -7.37 -14.33 14.91
C VAL A 21 -6.88 -15.67 15.43
N LYS A 22 -7.57 -16.38 16.31
CA LYS A 22 -7.10 -17.70 16.79
C LYS A 22 -7.06 -18.77 15.70
N ILE A 23 -7.97 -18.71 14.74
CA ILE A 23 -8.08 -19.69 13.64
C ILE A 23 -7.12 -19.34 12.50
N ILE A 24 -6.90 -18.05 12.24
CA ILE A 24 -6.20 -17.56 11.05
C ILE A 24 -4.83 -16.92 11.38
N ALA A 25 -4.49 -16.72 12.65
CA ALA A 25 -3.19 -16.14 13.02
C ALA A 25 -2.01 -17.07 12.73
N PRO A 26 -0.83 -16.47 12.47
CA PRO A 26 0.41 -17.20 12.61
C PRO A 26 0.51 -17.79 14.03
N ARG A 27 0.95 -19.04 14.08
CA ARG A 27 1.27 -19.78 15.31
C ARG A 27 2.51 -19.23 16.01
N GLU A 28 3.39 -18.54 15.28
CA GLU A 28 4.62 -17.98 15.81
C GLU A 28 4.95 -16.63 15.17
N MET A 29 5.44 -15.69 15.98
CA MET A 29 6.06 -14.46 15.50
C MET A 29 7.51 -14.44 15.95
N VAL A 30 8.43 -14.27 15.00
CA VAL A 30 9.87 -14.14 15.27
C VAL A 30 10.27 -12.70 15.04
N LEU A 31 10.78 -12.05 16.09
CA LEU A 31 11.30 -10.70 16.03
C LEU A 31 12.83 -10.75 15.94
N VAL A 32 13.38 -10.23 14.85
CA VAL A 32 14.81 -10.21 14.57
C VAL A 32 15.29 -8.75 14.54
N GLY A 33 16.42 -8.48 15.20
CA GLY A 33 17.09 -7.18 15.13
C GLY A 33 18.02 -7.08 13.93
N GLY A 34 18.22 -5.86 13.44
CA GLY A 34 19.05 -5.56 12.27
C GLY A 34 18.33 -5.71 10.93
N THR A 35 19.02 -5.27 9.87
CA THR A 35 18.47 -5.22 8.50
C THR A 35 18.76 -6.52 7.75
N ASN A 36 17.74 -7.06 7.07
CA ASN A 36 17.89 -8.14 6.10
C ASN A 36 18.02 -7.57 4.68
N LEU A 37 19.21 -7.70 4.08
CA LEU A 37 19.52 -7.15 2.75
C LEU A 37 19.51 -8.25 1.69
N ASN A 38 18.78 -8.00 0.60
CA ASN A 38 18.76 -8.88 -0.56
C ASN A 38 19.95 -8.59 -1.49
N PRO A 39 20.37 -9.55 -2.34
CA PRO A 39 21.41 -9.33 -3.34
C PRO A 39 21.11 -8.17 -4.32
N SER A 40 19.83 -7.83 -4.51
CA SER A 40 19.37 -6.68 -5.30
C SER A 40 19.61 -5.32 -4.62
N GLY A 41 20.00 -5.30 -3.33
CA GLY A 41 20.09 -4.09 -2.51
C GLY A 41 18.78 -3.65 -1.86
N THR A 42 17.66 -4.35 -2.12
CA THR A 42 16.40 -4.11 -1.41
C THR A 42 16.45 -4.71 0.00
N ARG A 43 15.59 -4.22 0.89
CA ARG A 43 15.44 -4.73 2.26
C ARG A 43 14.22 -5.64 2.35
N THR A 44 14.33 -6.71 3.13
CA THR A 44 13.18 -7.53 3.54
C THR A 44 12.80 -7.15 4.96
N LEU A 45 11.60 -6.61 5.15
CA LEU A 45 11.11 -6.15 6.46
C LEU A 45 10.35 -7.25 7.21
N GLY A 46 9.72 -8.14 6.48
CA GLY A 46 9.10 -9.34 7.01
C GLY A 46 8.91 -10.39 5.93
N PHE A 47 8.48 -11.57 6.35
CA PHE A 47 7.90 -12.58 5.49
C PHE A 47 7.04 -13.54 6.32
N ALA A 48 5.99 -14.08 5.70
CA ALA A 48 5.18 -15.16 6.23
C ALA A 48 5.52 -16.50 5.56
N GLU A 49 5.74 -17.56 6.35
CA GLU A 49 5.96 -18.91 5.85
C GLU A 49 4.82 -19.87 6.26
N GLY A 50 4.22 -20.51 5.25
CA GLY A 50 3.29 -21.63 5.43
C GLY A 50 2.05 -21.33 6.29
N GLY A 51 1.60 -20.08 6.33
CA GLY A 51 0.47 -19.62 7.15
C GLY A 51 0.69 -19.72 8.66
N LYS A 52 1.91 -20.01 9.11
CA LYS A 52 2.19 -20.35 10.51
C LYS A 52 3.16 -19.40 11.18
N ASN A 53 4.13 -18.86 10.44
CA ASN A 53 5.19 -18.06 11.04
C ASN A 53 5.30 -16.73 10.32
N ILE A 54 5.29 -15.62 11.08
CA ILE A 54 5.71 -14.29 10.57
C ILE A 54 7.07 -13.97 11.17
N VAL A 55 8.04 -13.67 10.33
CA VAL A 55 9.34 -13.12 10.73
C VAL A 55 9.34 -11.63 10.45
N LEU A 56 9.74 -10.81 11.42
CA LEU A 56 9.88 -9.36 11.28
C LEU A 56 11.31 -8.94 11.60
N PHE A 57 11.91 -8.15 10.72
CA PHE A 57 13.26 -7.59 10.86
C PHE A 57 13.20 -6.13 11.36
N GLU A 58 14.36 -5.55 11.66
CA GLU A 58 14.50 -4.16 12.13
C GLU A 58 13.72 -3.85 13.42
N THR A 59 13.34 -4.86 14.20
CA THR A 59 12.51 -4.71 15.40
C THR A 59 13.20 -3.93 16.52
N ASP A 60 14.53 -3.95 16.53
CA ASP A 60 15.40 -3.15 17.41
C ASP A 60 15.49 -1.68 16.99
N LEU A 61 15.09 -1.35 15.76
CA LEU A 61 15.09 0.01 15.23
C LEU A 61 13.77 0.74 15.42
N VAL A 62 12.72 0.08 15.93
CA VAL A 62 11.38 0.68 16.10
C VAL A 62 11.32 1.49 17.40
N ASP A 63 11.40 2.82 17.27
CA ASP A 63 11.03 3.73 18.34
C ASP A 63 9.49 3.82 18.44
N VAL A 64 8.92 3.23 19.49
CA VAL A 64 7.47 3.21 19.73
C VAL A 64 6.86 4.59 19.96
N LYS A 65 7.67 5.62 20.18
CA LYS A 65 7.22 7.03 20.27
C LYS A 65 7.22 7.73 18.93
N ASN A 66 7.83 7.13 17.90
CA ASN A 66 7.87 7.67 16.56
C ASN A 66 6.73 7.07 15.73
N LYS A 67 5.68 7.87 15.48
CA LYS A 67 4.51 7.46 14.68
C LYS A 67 4.91 6.83 13.35
N SER A 68 5.85 7.42 12.61
CA SER A 68 6.26 6.91 11.30
C SER A 68 6.89 5.52 11.38
N GLN A 69 7.73 5.27 12.39
CA GLN A 69 8.37 3.97 12.57
C GLN A 69 7.38 2.91 13.04
N VAL A 70 6.47 3.27 13.96
CA VAL A 70 5.39 2.38 14.41
C VAL A 70 4.47 2.03 13.25
N THR A 71 4.02 3.03 12.49
CA THR A 71 3.19 2.82 11.30
C THR A 71 3.88 1.88 10.32
N ARG A 72 5.15 2.12 9.95
CA ARG A 72 5.88 1.23 9.03
C ARG A 72 5.99 -0.21 9.55
N PHE A 73 6.18 -0.38 10.84
CA PHE A 73 6.21 -1.71 11.45
C PHE A 73 4.84 -2.42 11.35
N ILE A 74 3.76 -1.68 11.56
CA ILE A 74 2.38 -2.18 11.42
C ILE A 74 2.06 -2.51 9.97
N GLN A 75 2.47 -1.66 9.03
CA GLN A 75 2.34 -1.89 7.58
C GLN A 75 2.89 -3.26 7.20
N THR A 76 4.11 -3.58 7.65
CA THR A 76 4.72 -4.90 7.41
C THR A 76 3.88 -6.04 8.03
N ILE A 77 3.36 -5.87 9.24
CA ILE A 77 2.51 -6.89 9.87
C ILE A 77 1.21 -7.10 9.08
N GLN A 78 0.55 -6.02 8.67
CA GLN A 78 -0.70 -6.09 7.90
C GLN A 78 -0.47 -6.73 6.52
N HIS A 79 0.64 -6.39 5.87
CA HIS A 79 1.06 -6.98 4.61
C HIS A 79 1.21 -8.51 4.74
N GLU A 80 2.04 -8.96 5.70
CA GLU A 80 2.26 -10.39 5.93
C GLU A 80 1.01 -11.13 6.39
N TYR A 81 0.17 -10.49 7.20
CA TYR A 81 -1.08 -11.10 7.63
C TYR A 81 -2.06 -11.25 6.47
N THR A 82 -2.13 -10.28 5.56
CA THR A 82 -2.93 -10.40 4.32
C THR A 82 -2.52 -11.61 3.50
N HIS A 83 -1.22 -11.87 3.37
CA HIS A 83 -0.74 -13.10 2.71
C HIS A 83 -1.25 -14.37 3.41
N ILE A 84 -1.28 -14.40 4.74
CA ILE A 84 -1.85 -15.53 5.51
C ILE A 84 -3.36 -15.66 5.26
N LEU A 85 -4.11 -14.55 5.29
CA LEU A 85 -5.54 -14.55 4.97
C LEU A 85 -5.78 -15.18 3.59
N ASN A 86 -5.06 -14.70 2.58
CA ASN A 86 -5.19 -15.12 1.18
C ASN A 86 -4.83 -16.60 0.98
N GLN A 87 -3.89 -17.13 1.76
CA GLN A 87 -3.55 -18.56 1.77
C GLN A 87 -4.66 -19.43 2.37
N GLN A 88 -5.41 -18.93 3.35
CA GLN A 88 -6.52 -19.67 3.99
C GLN A 88 -7.81 -19.56 3.18
N VAL A 89 -8.14 -18.36 2.71
CA VAL A 89 -9.31 -18.08 1.90
C VAL A 89 -8.87 -17.26 0.71
N ARG A 90 -8.99 -17.82 -0.49
CA ARG A 90 -8.56 -17.11 -1.71
C ARG A 90 -9.51 -15.97 -2.03
N TYR A 91 -8.94 -14.84 -2.44
CA TYR A 91 -9.67 -13.78 -3.15
C TYR A 91 -9.81 -14.15 -4.63
N ASP A 92 -10.57 -13.36 -5.39
CA ASP A 92 -10.66 -13.52 -6.85
C ASP A 92 -9.39 -12.99 -7.52
N GLU A 93 -8.33 -13.81 -7.47
CA GLU A 93 -7.00 -13.49 -8.00
C GLU A 93 -7.04 -13.12 -9.48
N GLU A 94 -7.87 -13.80 -10.27
CA GLU A 94 -7.99 -13.53 -11.71
C GLU A 94 -8.66 -12.18 -11.95
N ALA A 95 -9.80 -11.90 -11.30
CA ALA A 95 -10.47 -10.60 -11.44
C ALA A 95 -9.55 -9.46 -10.99
N PHE A 96 -8.81 -9.64 -9.88
CA PHE A 96 -7.88 -8.63 -9.37
C PHE A 96 -6.71 -8.39 -10.33
N LYS A 97 -6.10 -9.46 -10.84
CA LYS A 97 -4.99 -9.40 -11.80
C LYS A 97 -5.37 -8.69 -13.10
N GLN A 98 -6.59 -8.88 -13.58
CA GLN A 98 -7.09 -8.26 -14.80
C GLN A 98 -7.32 -6.74 -14.67
N ILE A 99 -7.22 -6.16 -13.48
CA ILE A 99 -7.26 -4.69 -13.31
C ILE A 99 -5.96 -4.07 -13.87
N THR A 100 -4.79 -4.64 -13.57
CA THR A 100 -3.47 -4.13 -14.02
C THR A 100 -2.61 -5.23 -14.68
N PRO A 101 -3.10 -5.90 -15.75
CA PRO A 101 -2.54 -7.17 -16.21
C PRO A 101 -1.12 -7.08 -16.77
N SER A 102 -0.77 -5.94 -17.38
CA SER A 102 0.56 -5.69 -17.96
C SER A 102 1.53 -4.94 -17.02
N GLY A 103 1.06 -4.55 -15.84
CA GLY A 103 1.82 -3.70 -14.93
C GLY A 103 2.81 -4.44 -14.03
N TYR A 104 2.62 -5.76 -13.87
CA TYR A 104 3.41 -6.61 -12.99
C TYR A 104 4.81 -6.91 -13.54
N THR A 105 5.82 -6.88 -12.68
CA THR A 105 7.22 -7.10 -13.03
C THR A 105 8.07 -7.53 -11.84
N ALA A 106 8.96 -8.51 -12.07
CA ALA A 106 10.00 -8.90 -11.10
C ALA A 106 11.09 -7.82 -10.90
N GLN A 107 11.09 -6.75 -11.72
CA GLN A 107 12.02 -5.63 -11.65
C GLN A 107 11.34 -4.37 -11.08
N TRP A 108 10.38 -4.54 -10.16
CA TRP A 108 9.64 -3.45 -9.52
C TRP A 108 10.56 -2.40 -8.86
N PHE A 109 11.75 -2.82 -8.39
CA PHE A 109 12.76 -1.98 -7.76
C PHE A 109 13.62 -1.17 -8.74
N ASN A 110 13.29 -1.18 -10.03
CA ASN A 110 13.91 -0.35 -11.05
C ASN A 110 12.92 0.70 -11.59
N PRO A 111 13.36 1.95 -11.83
CA PRO A 111 14.72 2.50 -11.65
C PRO A 111 15.16 2.64 -10.17
N ALA A 112 16.44 2.90 -9.90
CA ALA A 112 16.94 3.00 -8.52
C ALA A 112 16.37 4.22 -7.74
N ASN A 113 15.92 5.26 -8.46
CA ASN A 113 15.26 6.41 -7.86
C ASN A 113 13.85 6.02 -7.38
N GLU A 114 13.61 6.13 -6.07
CA GLU A 114 12.34 5.76 -5.45
C GLU A 114 11.17 6.59 -5.94
N GLU A 115 11.36 7.91 -6.05
CA GLU A 115 10.31 8.81 -6.52
C GLU A 115 9.84 8.44 -7.94
N GLU A 116 10.79 8.16 -8.84
CA GLU A 116 10.51 7.75 -10.21
C GLU A 116 9.81 6.39 -10.27
N ARG A 117 10.18 5.44 -9.40
CA ARG A 117 9.47 4.14 -9.32
C ARG A 117 8.02 4.29 -8.88
N PHE A 118 7.79 5.09 -7.85
CA PHE A 118 6.45 5.40 -7.36
C PHE A 118 5.64 6.07 -8.47
N ASP A 119 6.20 7.06 -9.16
CA ASP A 119 5.52 7.73 -10.27
C ASP A 119 5.11 6.76 -11.38
N ILE A 120 6.01 5.83 -11.76
CA ILE A 120 5.69 4.77 -12.72
C ILE A 120 4.55 3.88 -12.18
N ALA A 121 4.66 3.40 -10.94
CA ALA A 121 3.69 2.49 -10.35
C ALA A 121 2.30 3.13 -10.21
N ASN A 122 2.24 4.34 -9.66
CA ASN A 122 1.01 5.08 -9.48
C ASN A 122 0.36 5.41 -10.84
N SER A 123 1.16 5.79 -11.85
CA SER A 123 0.63 6.03 -13.21
C SER A 123 0.00 4.80 -13.88
N LEU A 124 0.35 3.60 -13.41
CA LEU A 124 -0.15 2.31 -13.87
C LEU A 124 -1.28 1.75 -12.99
N GLY A 125 -1.72 2.46 -11.95
CA GLY A 125 -2.79 2.04 -11.05
C GLY A 125 -2.35 1.10 -9.92
N PHE A 126 -1.09 1.20 -9.48
CA PHE A 126 -0.59 0.55 -8.27
C PHE A 126 -0.47 1.57 -7.13
N ILE A 127 -0.75 1.15 -5.90
CA ILE A 127 -0.70 2.03 -4.73
C ILE A 127 0.75 2.28 -4.26
N THR A 128 1.62 1.26 -4.37
CA THR A 128 3.06 1.33 -4.12
C THR A 128 3.87 0.80 -5.30
N ASP A 129 5.18 1.03 -5.32
CA ASP A 129 6.08 0.42 -6.30
C ASP A 129 6.20 -1.11 -6.11
N TYR A 130 6.23 -1.58 -4.87
CA TYR A 130 6.33 -3.00 -4.51
C TYR A 130 5.10 -3.82 -4.94
N ALA A 131 3.91 -3.22 -4.95
CA ALA A 131 2.68 -3.82 -5.48
C ALA A 131 2.83 -4.33 -6.93
N ARG A 132 3.79 -3.81 -7.70
CA ARG A 132 4.06 -4.30 -9.06
C ARG A 132 4.72 -5.67 -9.10
N LEU A 133 5.18 -6.23 -7.99
CA LEU A 133 5.90 -7.52 -8.02
C LEU A 133 5.01 -8.65 -8.57
N ASN A 134 3.79 -8.79 -8.04
CA ASN A 134 2.77 -9.74 -8.49
C ASN A 134 1.40 -9.39 -7.87
N GLU A 135 0.34 -10.07 -8.29
CA GLU A 135 -1.04 -9.83 -7.81
C GLU A 135 -1.25 -10.05 -6.30
N GLY A 136 -0.44 -10.92 -5.67
CA GLY A 136 -0.50 -11.19 -4.24
C GLY A 136 0.07 -10.04 -3.42
N GLU A 137 1.21 -9.51 -3.83
CA GLU A 137 1.81 -8.32 -3.20
C GLU A 137 0.94 -7.10 -3.42
N ASP A 138 0.39 -6.90 -4.62
CA ASP A 138 -0.53 -5.79 -4.91
C ASP A 138 -1.76 -5.80 -4.00
N PHE A 139 -2.35 -6.98 -3.80
CA PHE A 139 -3.46 -7.12 -2.87
C PHE A 139 -3.03 -6.80 -1.42
N ALA A 140 -1.89 -7.31 -0.98
CA ALA A 140 -1.37 -7.06 0.37
C ALA A 140 -1.03 -5.57 0.62
N GLU A 141 -0.44 -4.89 -0.37
CA GLU A 141 -0.13 -3.46 -0.35
C GLU A 141 -1.41 -2.60 -0.31
N MET A 142 -2.46 -2.99 -1.04
CA MET A 142 -3.76 -2.33 -0.93
C MET A 142 -4.32 -2.43 0.50
N VAL A 143 -4.28 -3.62 1.12
CA VAL A 143 -4.79 -3.82 2.48
C VAL A 143 -3.99 -3.05 3.51
N GLU A 144 -2.66 -3.16 3.48
CA GLU A 144 -1.81 -2.49 4.48
C GLU A 144 -1.93 -0.97 4.37
N THR A 145 -1.92 -0.42 3.15
CA THR A 145 -2.10 1.03 2.94
C THR A 145 -3.48 1.50 3.45
N ILE A 146 -4.56 0.73 3.21
CA ILE A 146 -5.89 1.07 3.74
C ILE A 146 -5.91 1.02 5.27
N LEU A 147 -5.36 -0.04 5.88
CA LEU A 147 -5.48 -0.25 7.33
C LEU A 147 -4.52 0.57 8.18
N THR A 148 -3.51 1.21 7.58
CA THR A 148 -2.60 2.11 8.29
C THR A 148 -2.91 3.59 8.12
N ASN A 149 -3.92 3.93 7.32
CA ASN A 149 -4.35 5.30 7.06
C ASN A 149 -5.84 5.42 7.38
N ASN A 150 -6.25 6.52 8.03
CA ASN A 150 -7.68 6.77 8.18
C ASN A 150 -8.31 7.06 6.81
N ALA A 151 -9.64 7.12 6.72
CA ALA A 151 -10.33 7.31 5.44
C ALA A 151 -9.95 8.63 4.74
N GLU A 152 -9.68 9.69 5.50
CA GLU A 152 -9.25 10.99 4.95
C GLU A 152 -7.82 10.90 4.42
N ASP A 153 -6.88 10.38 5.23
CA ASP A 153 -5.47 10.21 4.84
C ASP A 153 -5.33 9.29 3.61
N TYR A 154 -6.11 8.21 3.55
CA TYR A 154 -6.11 7.29 2.41
C TYR A 154 -6.66 7.95 1.13
N GLN A 155 -7.72 8.76 1.26
CA GLN A 155 -8.23 9.53 0.12
C GLN A 155 -7.22 10.59 -0.34
N GLU A 156 -6.50 11.23 0.60
CA GLU A 156 -5.43 12.18 0.29
C GLU A 156 -4.29 11.51 -0.49
N ILE A 157 -3.92 10.26 -0.17
CA ILE A 157 -2.94 9.48 -0.98
C ILE A 157 -3.41 9.36 -2.43
N ILE A 158 -4.68 9.00 -2.65
CA ILE A 158 -5.25 8.84 -4.00
C ILE A 158 -5.29 10.17 -4.76
N ASP A 159 -5.68 11.24 -4.07
CA ASP A 159 -5.75 12.59 -4.65
C ASP A 159 -4.34 13.09 -5.02
N ASN A 160 -3.34 12.81 -4.17
CA ASN A 160 -1.95 13.12 -4.43
C ASN A 160 -1.37 12.35 -5.61
N ILE A 161 -1.73 11.08 -5.79
CA ILE A 161 -1.38 10.31 -6.99
C ILE A 161 -1.87 11.02 -8.26
N LYS A 162 -3.15 11.43 -8.27
CA LYS A 162 -3.74 12.16 -9.40
C LYS A 162 -3.01 13.47 -9.66
N ALA A 163 -2.80 14.26 -8.62
CA ALA A 163 -2.12 15.55 -8.70
C ALA A 163 -0.69 15.40 -9.21
N LYS A 164 0.03 14.37 -8.75
CA LYS A 164 1.43 14.13 -9.13
C LYS A 164 1.59 13.73 -10.58
N ILE A 165 0.72 12.85 -11.11
CA ILE A 165 0.72 12.50 -12.54
C ILE A 165 0.58 13.76 -13.41
N ILE A 166 -0.36 14.65 -13.06
CA ILE A 166 -0.58 15.90 -13.79
C ILE A 166 0.62 16.84 -13.63
N SER A 167 1.11 17.02 -12.41
CA SER A 167 2.25 17.91 -12.12
C SER A 167 3.52 17.47 -12.85
N ASN A 168 3.79 16.17 -12.94
CA ASN A 168 4.94 15.64 -13.67
C ASN A 168 4.85 15.92 -15.18
N ALA A 169 3.65 15.78 -15.76
CA ALA A 169 3.42 16.12 -17.15
C ALA A 169 3.59 17.61 -17.42
N VAL A 170 3.07 18.47 -16.52
CA VAL A 170 3.26 19.93 -16.59
C VAL A 170 4.73 20.30 -16.47
N SER A 171 5.44 19.78 -15.47
CA SER A 171 6.89 20.02 -15.29
C SER A 171 7.70 19.63 -16.52
N THR A 172 7.35 18.50 -17.16
CA THR A 172 7.99 18.06 -18.41
C THR A 172 7.66 18.99 -19.58
N ALA A 173 6.42 19.48 -19.69
CA ALA A 173 6.07 20.43 -20.75
C ALA A 173 6.80 21.76 -20.57
N LEU A 174 6.92 22.25 -19.34
CA LEU A 174 7.60 23.51 -19.03
C LEU A 174 9.12 23.41 -19.23
N SER A 175 9.73 22.25 -18.96
CA SER A 175 11.18 22.07 -19.18
C SER A 175 11.58 22.05 -20.67
N ASN A 176 10.62 21.89 -21.57
CA ASN A 176 10.82 21.94 -23.02
C ASN A 176 10.63 23.34 -23.63
N LEU A 177 10.23 24.33 -22.84
CA LEU A 177 10.10 25.71 -23.30
C LEU A 177 11.46 26.42 -23.33
N ASP A 178 11.58 27.38 -24.24
CA ASP A 178 12.73 28.28 -24.28
C ASP A 178 12.79 29.15 -23.00
N SER A 179 14.00 29.55 -22.59
CA SER A 179 14.20 30.31 -21.34
C SER A 179 13.53 31.70 -21.34
N ASP A 180 13.18 32.22 -22.52
CA ASP A 180 12.49 33.49 -22.74
C ASP A 180 11.01 33.32 -23.11
N ALA A 181 10.44 32.12 -22.90
CA ALA A 181 9.03 31.85 -23.12
C ALA A 181 8.13 32.86 -22.40
N THR A 182 7.14 33.36 -23.14
CA THR A 182 6.13 34.30 -22.65
C THR A 182 5.17 33.61 -21.68
N GLN A 183 4.51 34.41 -20.83
CA GLN A 183 3.48 33.88 -19.93
C GLN A 183 2.35 33.15 -20.69
N ALA A 184 2.00 33.62 -21.89
CA ALA A 184 0.99 32.96 -22.71
C ALA A 184 1.45 31.57 -23.19
N GLU A 185 2.74 31.38 -23.48
CA GLU A 185 3.31 30.08 -23.85
C GLU A 185 3.37 29.13 -22.65
N ILE A 186 3.75 29.65 -21.47
CA ILE A 186 3.73 28.89 -20.20
C ILE A 186 2.31 28.43 -19.87
N ASP A 187 1.32 29.32 -19.98
CA ASP A 187 -0.08 29.01 -19.69
C ASP A 187 -0.63 27.96 -20.69
N ALA A 188 -0.32 28.12 -21.98
CA ALA A 188 -0.71 27.18 -23.02
C ALA A 188 -0.07 25.79 -22.82
N ALA A 189 1.22 25.73 -22.48
CA ALA A 189 1.91 24.47 -22.19
C ALA A 189 1.35 23.78 -20.94
N THR A 190 1.08 24.55 -19.87
CA THR A 190 0.47 24.05 -18.64
C THR A 190 -0.92 23.48 -18.90
N GLN A 191 -1.76 24.22 -19.63
CA GLN A 191 -3.11 23.79 -19.96
C GLN A 191 -3.08 22.54 -20.86
N GLY A 192 -2.25 22.54 -21.91
CA GLY A 192 -2.11 21.41 -22.83
C GLY A 192 -1.65 20.13 -22.13
N ALA A 193 -0.63 20.23 -21.27
CA ALA A 193 -0.13 19.11 -20.47
C ALA A 193 -1.18 18.60 -19.49
N THR A 194 -1.88 19.50 -18.80
CA THR A 194 -2.97 19.14 -17.88
C THR A 194 -4.07 18.36 -18.59
N ILE A 195 -4.55 18.86 -19.73
CA ILE A 195 -5.59 18.19 -20.54
C ILE A 195 -5.12 16.80 -21.00
N THR A 196 -3.86 16.69 -21.41
CA THR A 196 -3.30 15.43 -21.94
C THR A 196 -3.09 14.38 -20.84
N ALA A 197 -2.66 14.80 -19.65
CA ALA A 197 -2.36 13.90 -18.53
C ALA A 197 -3.60 13.50 -17.71
N THR A 198 -4.66 14.32 -17.70
CA THR A 198 -5.87 14.07 -16.89
C THR A 198 -6.49 12.70 -17.16
N PRO A 199 -6.67 12.21 -18.41
CA PRO A 199 -7.21 10.87 -18.66
C PRO A 199 -6.37 9.74 -18.04
N GLN A 200 -5.03 9.86 -18.06
CA GLN A 200 -4.16 8.88 -17.43
C GLN A 200 -4.30 8.91 -15.90
N ALA A 201 -4.33 10.12 -15.32
CA ALA A 201 -4.49 10.30 -13.88
C ALA A 201 -5.85 9.76 -13.39
N ASP A 202 -6.93 10.04 -14.13
CA ASP A 202 -8.27 9.51 -13.84
C ASP A 202 -8.31 7.98 -13.96
N ASN A 203 -7.67 7.42 -14.99
CA ASN A 203 -7.58 5.97 -15.15
C ASN A 203 -6.80 5.31 -14.01
N ALA A 204 -5.65 5.87 -13.61
CA ALA A 204 -4.87 5.36 -12.49
C ALA A 204 -5.70 5.29 -11.19
N VAL A 205 -6.43 6.36 -10.87
CA VAL A 205 -7.34 6.40 -9.72
C VAL A 205 -8.46 5.36 -9.86
N ALA A 206 -9.06 5.23 -11.05
CA ALA A 206 -10.12 4.26 -11.29
C ALA A 206 -9.65 2.81 -11.07
N LEU A 207 -8.42 2.49 -11.50
CA LEU A 207 -7.81 1.17 -11.29
C LEU A 207 -7.56 0.88 -9.80
N ILE A 208 -7.03 1.84 -9.05
CA ILE A 208 -6.84 1.70 -7.59
C ILE A 208 -8.19 1.51 -6.88
N LYS A 209 -9.22 2.27 -7.25
CA LYS A 209 -10.57 2.11 -6.69
C LYS A 209 -11.23 0.79 -7.06
N ALA A 210 -10.95 0.25 -8.25
CA ALA A 210 -11.41 -1.09 -8.62
C ALA A 210 -10.75 -2.18 -7.75
N LYS A 211 -9.45 -2.04 -7.44
CA LYS A 211 -8.75 -2.94 -6.51
C LYS A 211 -9.33 -2.86 -5.10
N GLU A 212 -9.51 -1.64 -4.59
CA GLU A 212 -10.13 -1.38 -3.28
C GLU A 212 -11.50 -2.07 -3.16
N ALA A 213 -12.34 -1.99 -4.20
CA ALA A 213 -13.64 -2.64 -4.19
C ALA A 213 -13.54 -4.17 -4.05
N ILE A 214 -12.60 -4.82 -4.74
CA ILE A 214 -12.37 -6.26 -4.60
C ILE A 214 -11.86 -6.60 -3.19
N VAL A 215 -10.96 -5.78 -2.63
CA VAL A 215 -10.47 -5.97 -1.26
C VAL A 215 -11.63 -5.87 -0.25
N ALA A 216 -12.46 -4.83 -0.35
CA ALA A 216 -13.62 -4.64 0.53
C ALA A 216 -14.61 -5.81 0.40
N GLU A 217 -14.89 -6.25 -0.82
CA GLU A 217 -15.75 -7.39 -1.09
C GLU A 217 -15.18 -8.70 -0.50
N TYR A 218 -13.88 -8.92 -0.62
CA TYR A 218 -13.19 -10.07 -0.06
C TYR A 218 -13.34 -10.12 1.46
N PHE A 219 -13.04 -9.04 2.18
CA PHE A 219 -13.22 -9.01 3.64
C PHE A 219 -14.67 -9.26 4.04
N LYS A 220 -15.62 -8.69 3.31
CA LYS A 220 -17.04 -8.85 3.60
C LYS A 220 -17.52 -10.28 3.34
N LYS A 221 -17.17 -10.88 2.20
CA LYS A 221 -17.64 -12.22 1.81
C LYS A 221 -16.93 -13.35 2.55
N SER A 222 -15.62 -13.23 2.71
CA SER A 222 -14.79 -14.29 3.30
C SER A 222 -14.85 -14.30 4.82
N PHE A 223 -14.99 -13.13 5.45
CA PHE A 223 -14.82 -12.98 6.89
C PHE A 223 -15.98 -12.25 7.58
N ASN A 224 -16.97 -11.76 6.83
CA ASN A 224 -18.04 -10.90 7.34
C ASN A 224 -17.52 -9.63 8.05
N ILE A 225 -16.33 -9.16 7.69
CA ILE A 225 -15.73 -7.93 8.21
C ILE A 225 -16.02 -6.78 7.24
N ASP A 226 -16.47 -5.65 7.75
CA ASP A 226 -16.51 -4.40 6.98
C ASP A 226 -15.10 -3.78 6.98
N LEU A 227 -14.51 -3.65 5.79
CA LEU A 227 -13.15 -3.14 5.63
C LEU A 227 -13.00 -1.71 6.17
N TYR A 228 -14.03 -0.87 6.05
CA TYR A 228 -13.95 0.54 6.44
C TYR A 228 -14.14 0.70 7.95
N GLU A 229 -14.93 -0.17 8.59
CA GLU A 229 -14.95 -0.27 10.06
C GLU A 229 -13.61 -0.78 10.58
N LEU A 230 -13.01 -1.77 9.90
CA LEU A 230 -11.68 -2.29 10.22
C LEU A 230 -10.59 -1.23 10.10
N GLN A 231 -10.61 -0.44 9.02
CA GLN A 231 -9.72 0.70 8.80
C GLN A 231 -9.82 1.69 9.95
N LYS A 232 -11.04 2.11 10.31
CA LYS A 232 -11.26 3.05 11.40
C LYS A 232 -10.69 2.51 12.71
N LEU A 233 -11.04 1.28 13.08
CA LEU A 233 -10.59 0.67 14.32
C LEU A 233 -9.06 0.47 14.35
N ALA A 234 -8.46 0.06 13.22
CA ALA A 234 -7.02 -0.08 13.10
C ALA A 234 -6.33 1.26 13.38
N THR A 235 -6.78 2.33 12.74
CA THR A 235 -6.17 3.67 12.87
C THR A 235 -6.36 4.26 14.27
N ASP A 236 -7.53 4.06 14.89
CA ASP A 236 -7.77 4.43 16.29
C ASP A 236 -6.79 3.69 17.23
N ASN A 237 -6.62 2.38 17.04
CA ASN A 237 -5.68 1.58 17.82
C ASN A 237 -4.21 2.00 17.59
N ILE A 238 -3.83 2.41 16.38
CA ILE A 238 -2.50 2.99 16.09
C ILE A 238 -2.28 4.26 16.89
N LEU A 239 -3.25 5.19 16.85
CA LEU A 239 -3.16 6.46 17.56
C LEU A 239 -3.15 6.26 19.08
N GLU A 240 -3.85 5.27 19.61
CA GLU A 240 -3.77 4.90 21.02
C GLU A 240 -2.42 4.31 21.40
N ALA A 241 -1.83 3.47 20.55
CA ALA A 241 -0.58 2.77 20.85
C ALA A 241 0.66 3.68 20.86
N ILE A 242 0.58 4.88 20.28
CA ILE A 242 1.67 5.85 20.19
C ILE A 242 1.59 6.91 21.32
N LYS A 243 0.51 6.92 22.13
CA LYS A 243 0.37 7.80 23.30
C LYS A 243 1.19 7.30 24.49
#